data_AF-A0A2G9S0Z4-F1
#
_entry.id   AF-A0A2G9S0Z4-F1
#
_cell.length_a   1.000
_cell.length_b   1.000
_cell.length_c   1.000
_cell.angle_alpha   90.00
_cell.angle_beta   90.00
_cell.angle_gamma   90.00
#
_symmetry.space_group_name_H-M   'P 1'
#
loop_
_entity.id
_entity.type
_entity.pdbx_description
1 polymer ?
#
loop_
_entity_poly.entity_id
_entity_poly.type
_entity_poly.pdbx_seq_one_letter_code
_entity_poly.pdbx_strand_id
1 'polypeptide(L)'
;MLQDVKAIVTHSIHSAIHSIGGIQVLFPLFAQLDNRQLTDSQVETTVCATLLAFLVELLKSSVAMQEQMLGGKGFLVIGYLLEKSSRVHITRAVLEQFLSFAKYLDGLSHGAPLLKQLCDHILFNPAIWIHTPAKVQLSLYTYLSAEFIGTATIYTTIRRVGTVLQLMHTLKYYYWVVNPADSSGINPKGLDGARPSQKEIISLRAFMLLFLKQLILKVMYSLSGCECFPV
;
A
#
# COMPACT_ATOMS: atom_id res chain seq x y z
N MET A 1 26.60 16.53 46.56
CA MET A 1 25.50 16.10 45.67
C MET A 1 24.20 16.26 46.43
N LEU A 2 23.25 17.05 45.92
CA LEU A 2 21.92 17.16 46.54
C LEU A 2 21.24 15.78 46.44
N GLN A 3 20.97 15.17 47.59
CA GLN A 3 20.12 13.99 47.68
C GLN A 3 18.72 14.38 47.17
N ASP A 4 18.10 13.52 46.37
CA ASP A 4 16.77 13.65 45.76
C ASP A 4 16.61 14.50 44.48
N VAL A 5 17.69 14.88 43.80
CA VAL A 5 17.59 15.45 42.43
C VAL A 5 17.63 14.33 41.39
N LYS A 6 16.46 13.96 40.84
CA LYS A 6 16.36 13.02 39.71
C LYS A 6 16.51 13.81 38.40
N ALA A 7 17.54 13.51 37.62
CA ALA A 7 17.71 14.10 36.30
C ALA A 7 16.50 13.76 35.41
N ILE A 8 15.88 14.78 34.82
CA ILE A 8 14.85 14.59 33.79
C ILE A 8 15.58 14.15 32.52
N VAL A 9 15.50 12.85 32.21
CA VAL A 9 16.05 12.30 30.97
C VAL A 9 14.96 12.38 29.91
N THR A 10 15.18 13.19 28.87
CA THR A 10 14.31 13.20 27.69
C THR A 10 14.63 11.98 26.84
N HIS A 11 13.68 11.03 26.76
CA HIS A 11 13.79 9.90 25.85
C HIS A 11 13.21 10.27 24.48
N SER A 12 13.83 9.78 23.41
CA SER A 12 13.28 9.93 22.06
C SER A 12 11.92 9.22 21.95
N ILE A 13 11.07 9.66 21.04
CA ILE A 13 9.80 8.98 20.75
C ILE A 13 10.02 7.52 20.32
N HIS A 14 11.13 7.21 19.65
CA HIS A 14 11.51 5.85 19.29
C HIS A 14 11.77 4.98 20.52
N SER A 15 12.47 5.52 21.51
CA SER A 15 12.76 4.82 22.77
C SER A 15 11.46 4.57 23.53
N ALA A 16 10.57 5.56 23.60
CA ALA A 16 9.26 5.41 24.26
C ALA A 16 8.41 4.32 23.60
N ILE A 17 8.32 4.32 22.26
CA ILE A 17 7.57 3.29 21.52
C ILE A 17 8.21 1.91 21.68
N HIS A 18 9.54 1.84 21.61
CA HIS A 18 10.25 0.58 21.84
C HIS A 18 9.95 0.00 23.22
N SER A 19 9.93 0.84 24.26
CA SER A 19 9.64 0.42 25.64
C SER A 19 8.22 -0.11 25.87
N ILE A 20 7.24 0.25 25.04
CA ILE A 20 5.85 -0.23 25.17
C ILE A 20 5.51 -1.41 24.26
N GLY A 21 6.48 -1.94 23.50
CA GLY A 21 6.28 -3.08 22.60
C GLY A 21 6.67 -2.84 21.14
N GLY A 22 7.31 -1.71 20.82
CA GLY A 22 7.78 -1.39 19.48
C GLY A 22 6.66 -0.96 18.54
N ILE A 23 6.95 -0.91 17.23
CA ILE A 23 6.00 -0.38 16.23
C ILE A 23 4.68 -1.15 16.13
N GLN A 24 4.66 -2.41 16.57
CA GLN A 24 3.49 -3.29 16.48
C GLN A 24 2.33 -2.84 17.36
N VAL A 25 2.60 -2.03 18.40
CA VAL A 25 1.57 -1.45 19.27
C VAL A 25 0.60 -0.54 18.51
N LEU A 26 0.99 -0.08 17.32
CA LEU A 26 0.14 0.75 16.46
C LEU A 26 -0.84 -0.07 15.63
N PHE A 27 -0.59 -1.36 15.39
CA PHE A 27 -1.44 -2.18 14.52
C PHE A 27 -2.88 -2.34 15.04
N PRO A 28 -3.12 -2.59 16.35
CA PRO A 28 -4.47 -2.65 16.89
C PRO A 28 -5.30 -1.38 16.65
N LEU A 29 -4.67 -0.21 16.48
CA LEU A 29 -5.38 1.05 16.19
C LEU A 29 -6.02 1.03 14.80
N PHE A 30 -5.44 0.32 13.82
CA PHE A 30 -6.07 0.12 12.52
C PHE A 30 -7.30 -0.81 12.60
N ALA A 31 -7.36 -1.71 13.59
CA ALA A 31 -8.53 -2.55 13.81
C ALA A 31 -9.72 -1.78 14.41
N GLN A 32 -9.47 -0.57 14.92
CA GLN A 32 -10.44 0.25 15.64
C GLN A 32 -10.99 1.41 14.80
N LEU A 33 -10.67 1.49 13.51
CA LEU A 33 -11.07 2.61 12.65
C LEU A 33 -12.59 2.82 12.63
N ASP A 34 -13.36 1.73 12.65
CA ASP A 34 -14.83 1.78 12.59
C ASP A 34 -15.50 2.08 13.94
N ASN A 35 -14.73 2.26 15.02
CA ASN A 35 -15.29 2.55 16.33
C ASN A 35 -15.94 3.94 16.33
N ARG A 36 -17.23 3.98 16.65
CA ARG A 36 -17.98 5.23 16.77
C ARG A 36 -17.62 5.94 18.07
N GLN A 37 -17.48 7.26 18.01
CA GLN A 37 -17.37 8.07 19.22
C GLN A 37 -18.71 8.06 19.96
N LEU A 38 -18.68 8.05 21.29
CA LEU A 38 -19.90 7.97 22.13
C LEU A 38 -20.87 9.15 21.92
N THR A 39 -20.35 10.28 21.43
CA THR A 39 -21.07 11.56 21.30
C THR A 39 -21.41 11.94 19.87
N ASP A 40 -20.88 11.23 18.86
CA ASP A 40 -21.12 11.56 17.45
C ASP A 40 -21.53 10.31 16.65
N SER A 41 -22.62 10.44 15.90
CA SER A 41 -23.13 9.36 15.06
C SER A 41 -22.26 9.14 13.82
N GLN A 42 -21.38 10.09 13.49
CA GLN A 42 -20.55 10.07 12.29
C GLN A 42 -19.23 9.34 12.55
N VAL A 43 -18.80 8.56 11.57
CA VAL A 43 -17.48 7.90 11.59
C VAL A 43 -16.43 8.92 11.14
N GLU A 44 -15.42 9.16 11.97
CA GLU A 44 -14.35 10.12 11.65
C GLU A 44 -13.37 9.53 10.62
N THR A 45 -13.45 9.99 9.37
CA THR A 45 -12.69 9.42 8.25
C THR A 45 -11.23 9.84 8.19
N THR A 46 -10.81 10.82 9.00
CA THR A 46 -9.43 11.36 9.03
C THR A 46 -8.47 10.49 9.85
N VAL A 47 -8.98 9.71 10.81
CA VAL A 47 -8.18 8.94 11.77
C VAL A 47 -7.19 8.00 11.08
N CYS A 48 -7.61 7.31 10.02
CA CYS A 48 -6.73 6.41 9.27
C CYS A 48 -5.56 7.17 8.61
N ALA A 49 -5.80 8.36 8.07
CA ALA A 49 -4.74 9.17 7.46
C ALA A 49 -3.76 9.69 8.51
N THR A 50 -4.27 10.16 9.65
CA THR A 50 -3.45 10.65 10.78
C THR A 50 -2.58 9.53 11.36
N LEU A 51 -3.17 8.35 11.61
CA LEU A 51 -2.45 7.19 12.12
C LEU A 51 -1.36 6.73 11.15
N LEU A 52 -1.67 6.69 9.85
CA LEU A 52 -0.70 6.32 8.82
C LEU A 52 0.41 7.36 8.69
N ALA A 53 0.09 8.65 8.75
CA ALA A 53 1.10 9.72 8.74
C ALA A 53 2.06 9.60 9.93
N PHE A 54 1.54 9.36 11.13
CA PHE A 54 2.34 9.12 12.32
C PHE A 54 3.25 7.89 12.17
N LEU A 55 2.70 6.76 11.71
CA LEU A 55 3.46 5.54 11.45
C LEU A 55 4.60 5.79 10.44
N VAL A 56 4.29 6.45 9.32
CA VAL A 56 5.26 6.76 8.26
C VAL A 56 6.36 7.68 8.79
N GLU A 57 6.03 8.68 9.61
CA GLU A 57 7.02 9.58 10.16
C GLU A 57 7.99 8.88 11.13
N LEU A 58 7.47 7.95 11.95
CA LEU A 58 8.30 7.08 12.78
C LEU A 58 9.23 6.19 11.95
N LEU A 59 8.74 5.63 10.85
CA LEU A 59 9.54 4.81 9.95
C LEU A 59 10.62 5.64 9.25
N LYS A 60 10.34 6.88 8.85
CA LYS A 60 11.32 7.76 8.19
C LYS A 60 12.47 8.18 9.12
N SER A 61 12.21 8.22 10.42
CA SER A 61 13.15 8.70 11.44
C SER A 61 13.97 7.59 12.10
N SER A 62 13.67 6.31 11.87
CA SER A 62 14.39 5.20 12.50
C SER A 62 14.47 3.94 11.65
N VAL A 63 15.70 3.54 11.31
CA VAL A 63 15.98 2.26 10.63
C VAL A 63 15.56 1.06 11.48
N ALA A 64 15.77 1.12 12.80
CA ALA A 64 15.31 0.06 13.71
C ALA A 64 13.78 -0.12 13.65
N MET A 65 13.01 0.97 13.52
CA MET A 65 11.56 0.89 13.33
C MET A 65 11.19 0.29 11.96
N GLN A 66 11.96 0.61 10.90
CA GLN A 66 11.79 -0.02 9.57
C GLN A 66 12.04 -1.53 9.62
N GLU A 67 13.08 -1.97 10.33
CA GLU A 67 13.39 -3.39 10.52
C GLU A 67 12.34 -4.12 11.34
N GLN A 68 11.83 -3.50 12.42
CA GLN A 68 10.72 -4.05 13.20
C GLN A 68 9.44 -4.17 12.35
N MET A 69 9.15 -3.18 11.52
CA MET A 69 8.02 -3.20 10.59
C MET A 69 8.16 -4.34 9.58
N LEU A 70 9.36 -4.51 9.00
CA LEU A 70 9.64 -5.58 8.05
C LEU A 70 9.56 -6.96 8.70
N GLY A 71 10.22 -7.16 9.85
CA GLY A 71 10.26 -8.42 10.59
C GLY A 71 8.89 -8.84 11.11
N GLY A 72 8.08 -7.87 11.54
CA GLY A 72 6.69 -8.10 11.96
C GLY A 72 5.68 -8.23 10.82
N LYS A 73 6.12 -8.18 9.56
CA LYS A 73 5.26 -8.12 8.37
C LYS A 73 4.19 -7.03 8.48
N GLY A 74 4.54 -5.85 8.99
CA GLY A 74 3.58 -4.81 9.34
C GLY A 74 2.65 -4.38 8.21
N PHE A 75 3.12 -4.23 6.96
CA PHE A 75 2.22 -3.85 5.85
C PHE A 75 1.24 -4.95 5.45
N LEU A 76 1.55 -6.23 5.68
CA LEU A 76 0.60 -7.33 5.54
C LEU A 76 -0.51 -7.21 6.58
N VAL A 77 -0.15 -6.97 7.84
CA VAL A 77 -1.11 -6.81 8.94
C VAL A 77 -1.99 -5.59 8.70
N ILE A 78 -1.39 -4.43 8.37
CA ILE A 78 -2.15 -3.22 8.05
C ILE A 78 -3.05 -3.46 6.84
N GLY A 79 -2.56 -4.08 5.76
CA GLY A 79 -3.37 -4.38 4.59
C GLY A 79 -4.59 -5.22 4.92
N TYR A 80 -4.39 -6.28 5.71
CA TYR A 80 -5.48 -7.13 6.20
C TYR A 80 -6.49 -6.34 7.05
N LEU A 81 -6.03 -5.47 7.95
CA LEU A 81 -6.92 -4.66 8.79
C LEU A 81 -7.73 -3.67 7.94
N LEU A 82 -7.10 -3.00 6.98
CA LEU A 82 -7.76 -2.09 6.05
C LEU A 82 -8.78 -2.82 5.14
N GLU A 83 -8.52 -4.08 4.77
CA GLU A 83 -9.51 -4.91 4.07
C GLU A 83 -10.76 -5.17 4.93
N LYS A 84 -10.62 -5.23 6.25
CA LYS A 84 -11.73 -5.46 7.19
C LYS A 84 -12.44 -4.18 7.62
N SER A 85 -11.75 -3.04 7.57
CA SER A 85 -12.32 -1.74 7.96
C SER A 85 -13.27 -1.16 6.91
N SER A 86 -14.18 -0.28 7.32
CA SER A 86 -15.04 0.44 6.38
C SER A 86 -14.23 1.27 5.37
N ARG A 87 -14.67 1.25 4.12
CA ARG A 87 -13.98 1.89 2.99
C ARG A 87 -14.06 3.41 3.03
N VAL A 88 -14.90 3.97 3.91
CA VAL A 88 -14.96 5.42 4.21
C VAL A 88 -13.62 5.95 4.73
N HIS A 89 -12.82 5.11 5.38
CA HIS A 89 -11.50 5.49 5.90
C HIS A 89 -10.42 5.53 4.80
N ILE A 90 -10.61 4.84 3.68
CA ILE A 90 -9.64 4.80 2.58
C ILE A 90 -9.85 6.02 1.67
N THR A 91 -9.38 7.16 2.16
CA THR A 91 -9.50 8.45 1.49
C THR A 91 -8.30 8.72 0.57
N ARG A 92 -8.39 9.81 -0.20
CA ARG A 92 -7.26 10.31 -1.00
C ARG A 92 -6.02 10.60 -0.14
N ALA A 93 -6.20 11.13 1.08
CA ALA A 93 -5.09 11.41 1.99
C ALA A 93 -4.36 10.12 2.40
N VAL A 94 -5.08 9.03 2.66
CA VAL A 94 -4.49 7.72 2.96
C VAL A 94 -3.67 7.21 1.78
N LEU A 95 -4.21 7.30 0.56
CA LEU A 95 -3.45 6.94 -0.66
C LEU A 95 -2.17 7.79 -0.77
N GLU A 96 -2.26 9.10 -0.60
CA GLU A 96 -1.11 10.02 -0.69
C GLU A 96 -0.02 9.68 0.33
N GLN A 97 -0.37 9.27 1.55
CA GLN A 97 0.60 8.79 2.54
C GLN A 97 1.35 7.54 2.05
N PHE A 98 0.64 6.55 1.50
CA PHE A 98 1.29 5.35 0.94
C PHE A 98 2.18 5.68 -0.25
N LEU A 99 1.73 6.53 -1.18
CA LEU A 99 2.52 6.90 -2.36
C LEU A 99 3.76 7.72 -1.97
N SER A 100 3.62 8.67 -1.04
CA SER A 100 4.73 9.45 -0.49
C SER A 100 5.76 8.54 0.16
N PHE A 101 5.32 7.57 0.97
CA PHE A 101 6.23 6.64 1.62
C PHE A 101 6.90 5.68 0.64
N ALA A 102 6.19 5.22 -0.40
CA ALA A 102 6.78 4.42 -1.47
C ALA A 102 7.92 5.19 -2.18
N LYS A 103 7.71 6.47 -2.50
CA LYS A 103 8.75 7.35 -3.08
C LYS A 103 9.94 7.53 -2.13
N TYR A 104 9.69 7.68 -0.84
CA TYR A 104 10.76 7.77 0.17
C TYR A 104 11.59 6.48 0.22
N LEU A 105 10.94 5.31 0.27
CA LEU A 105 11.63 4.01 0.32
C LEU A 105 12.42 3.71 -0.95
N ASP A 106 11.95 4.17 -2.11
CA ASP A 106 12.67 4.03 -3.39
C ASP A 106 14.02 4.79 -3.39
N GLY A 107 14.11 5.88 -2.62
CA GLY A 107 15.34 6.65 -2.44
C GLY A 107 16.31 6.07 -1.40
N LEU A 108 15.94 5.02 -0.67
CA LEU A 108 16.78 4.40 0.35
C LEU A 108 17.50 3.16 -0.19
N SER A 109 18.79 3.04 0.13
CA SER A 109 19.61 1.87 -0.24
C SER A 109 19.07 0.54 0.31
N HIS A 110 18.51 0.55 1.52
CA HIS A 110 17.93 -0.61 2.19
C HIS A 110 16.39 -0.60 2.19
N GLY A 111 15.75 0.30 1.43
CA GLY A 111 14.28 0.46 1.42
C GLY A 111 13.53 -0.62 0.65
N ALA A 112 14.21 -1.33 -0.26
CA ALA A 112 13.60 -2.28 -1.19
C ALA A 112 12.72 -3.37 -0.52
N PRO A 113 13.14 -4.05 0.57
CA PRO A 113 12.32 -5.09 1.20
C PRO A 113 11.00 -4.54 1.75
N LEU A 114 11.03 -3.37 2.39
CA LEU A 114 9.85 -2.74 2.97
C LEU A 114 8.94 -2.16 1.88
N LEU A 115 9.53 -1.59 0.82
CA LEU A 115 8.80 -1.12 -0.36
C LEU A 115 8.05 -2.27 -1.02
N LYS A 116 8.72 -3.41 -1.19
CA LYS A 116 8.08 -4.63 -1.71
C LYS A 116 6.88 -5.03 -0.86
N GLN A 117 7.02 -5.02 0.46
CA GLN A 117 5.93 -5.34 1.39
C GLN A 117 4.73 -4.39 1.25
N LEU A 118 5.01 -3.09 1.17
CA LEU A 118 4.01 -2.05 0.92
C LEU A 118 3.27 -2.29 -0.41
N CYS A 119 4.01 -2.62 -1.47
CA CYS A 119 3.41 -2.87 -2.78
C CYS A 119 2.53 -4.13 -2.79
N ASP A 120 3.07 -5.24 -2.31
CA ASP A 120 2.43 -6.56 -2.35
C ASP A 120 1.12 -6.58 -1.53
N HIS A 121 1.10 -5.91 -0.38
CA HIS A 121 -0.02 -6.01 0.56
C HIS A 121 -0.97 -4.81 0.57
N ILE A 122 -0.52 -3.65 0.09
CA ILE A 122 -1.34 -2.43 0.02
C ILE A 122 -1.62 -2.06 -1.42
N LEU A 123 -0.61 -1.60 -2.18
CA LEU A 123 -0.84 -0.95 -3.48
C LEU A 123 -1.41 -1.91 -4.54
N PHE A 124 -0.99 -3.18 -4.53
CA PHE A 124 -1.44 -4.20 -5.49
C PHE A 124 -2.57 -5.09 -4.97
N ASN A 125 -3.12 -4.73 -3.80
CA ASN A 125 -4.18 -5.49 -3.20
C ASN A 125 -5.56 -4.94 -3.60
N PRO A 126 -6.25 -5.56 -4.56
CA PRO A 126 -7.51 -5.03 -5.06
C PRO A 126 -8.64 -5.06 -4.03
N ALA A 127 -8.57 -5.91 -2.99
CA ALA A 127 -9.61 -6.01 -1.97
C ALA A 127 -9.72 -4.73 -1.12
N ILE A 128 -8.61 -4.01 -0.95
CA ILE A 128 -8.58 -2.70 -0.30
C ILE A 128 -9.27 -1.67 -1.19
N TRP A 129 -8.93 -1.64 -2.48
CA TRP A 129 -9.25 -0.51 -3.37
C TRP A 129 -10.60 -0.60 -4.07
N ILE A 130 -11.10 -1.80 -4.41
CA ILE A 130 -12.26 -1.98 -5.29
C ILE A 130 -13.53 -1.26 -4.82
N HIS A 131 -13.67 -1.08 -3.50
CA HIS A 131 -14.83 -0.46 -2.87
C HIS A 131 -14.62 1.00 -2.45
N THR A 132 -13.46 1.57 -2.79
CA THR A 132 -13.16 2.99 -2.51
C THR A 132 -13.78 3.89 -3.59
N PRO A 133 -13.93 5.21 -3.36
CA PRO A 133 -14.42 6.11 -4.40
C PRO A 133 -13.58 6.01 -5.69
N ALA A 134 -14.22 5.96 -6.86
CA ALA A 134 -13.55 5.76 -8.14
C ALA A 134 -12.42 6.76 -8.42
N LYS A 135 -12.55 8.00 -7.93
CA LYS A 135 -11.49 9.02 -8.00
C LYS A 135 -10.19 8.59 -7.29
N VAL A 136 -10.29 7.95 -6.13
CA VAL A 136 -9.12 7.43 -5.38
C VAL A 136 -8.47 6.28 -6.15
N GLN A 137 -9.27 5.36 -6.67
CA GLN A 137 -8.78 4.26 -7.51
C GLN A 137 -8.06 4.78 -8.77
N LEU A 138 -8.65 5.77 -9.45
CA LEU A 138 -8.04 6.39 -10.62
C LEU A 138 -6.70 7.03 -10.26
N SER A 139 -6.61 7.78 -9.17
CA SER A 139 -5.33 8.35 -8.71
C SER A 139 -4.26 7.28 -8.48
N LEU A 140 -4.62 6.15 -7.85
CA LEU A 140 -3.69 5.03 -7.64
C LEU A 140 -3.20 4.45 -8.97
N TYR A 141 -4.11 4.05 -9.86
CA TYR A 141 -3.73 3.35 -11.09
C TYR A 141 -3.07 4.29 -12.11
N THR A 142 -3.42 5.58 -12.13
CA THR A 142 -2.67 6.59 -12.89
C THR A 142 -1.23 6.65 -12.39
N TYR A 143 -1.00 6.80 -11.09
CA TYR A 143 0.35 6.82 -10.52
C TYR A 143 1.16 5.54 -10.87
N LEU A 144 0.55 4.37 -10.66
CA LEU A 144 1.18 3.08 -10.98
C LEU A 144 1.58 3.00 -12.46
N SER A 145 0.71 3.48 -13.35
CA SER A 145 0.95 3.44 -14.80
C SER A 145 1.85 4.56 -15.34
N ALA A 146 2.08 5.65 -14.62
CA ALA A 146 2.78 6.82 -15.15
C ALA A 146 4.14 7.06 -14.49
N GLU A 147 4.20 6.95 -13.16
CA GLU A 147 5.38 7.35 -12.38
C GLU A 147 6.10 6.16 -11.76
N PHE A 148 5.36 5.10 -11.42
CA PHE A 148 5.87 4.08 -10.51
C PHE A 148 6.99 3.22 -11.09
N ILE A 149 6.95 2.84 -12.38
CA ILE A 149 8.04 2.09 -13.04
C ILE A 149 9.16 3.03 -13.52
N GLY A 150 9.16 4.30 -13.09
CA GLY A 150 10.11 5.32 -13.52
C GLY A 150 11.55 5.06 -13.08
N THR A 151 11.76 4.41 -11.93
CA THR A 151 13.10 4.24 -11.34
C THR A 151 13.62 2.79 -11.45
N ALA A 152 14.95 2.63 -11.51
CA ALA A 152 15.59 1.32 -11.60
C ALA A 152 15.36 0.49 -10.32
N THR A 153 15.30 1.14 -9.16
CA THR A 153 15.12 0.51 -7.85
C THR A 153 13.74 -0.12 -7.68
N ILE A 154 12.64 0.58 -8.01
CA ILE A 154 11.31 -0.03 -8.06
C ILE A 154 11.27 -1.20 -9.04
N TYR A 155 11.93 -1.07 -10.20
CA TYR A 155 11.92 -2.07 -11.26
C TYR A 155 12.63 -3.39 -10.90
N THR A 156 13.61 -3.36 -10.00
CA THR A 156 14.29 -4.55 -9.46
C THR A 156 13.62 -5.09 -8.19
N THR A 157 13.05 -4.21 -7.37
CA THR A 157 12.38 -4.56 -6.11
C THR A 157 11.13 -5.41 -6.33
N ILE A 158 10.38 -5.11 -7.40
CA ILE A 158 9.13 -5.79 -7.70
C ILE A 158 9.39 -7.09 -8.44
N ARG A 159 8.81 -8.19 -7.93
CA ARG A 159 8.80 -9.48 -8.64
C ARG A 159 7.88 -9.40 -9.86
N ARG A 160 8.40 -8.90 -10.98
CA ARG A 160 7.64 -8.59 -12.20
C ARG A 160 6.63 -9.66 -12.61
N VAL A 161 7.06 -10.93 -12.69
CA VAL A 161 6.16 -12.05 -13.04
C VAL A 161 5.02 -12.16 -12.03
N GLY A 162 5.32 -12.10 -10.73
CA GLY A 162 4.32 -12.10 -9.66
C GLY A 162 3.35 -10.92 -9.77
N THR A 163 3.85 -9.72 -10.06
CA THR A 163 3.01 -8.52 -10.21
C THR A 163 2.15 -8.56 -11.46
N VAL A 164 2.66 -9.06 -12.59
CA VAL A 164 1.85 -9.29 -13.79
C VAL A 164 0.73 -10.28 -13.49
N LEU A 165 1.03 -11.41 -12.83
CA LEU A 165 0.00 -12.39 -12.43
C LEU A 165 -1.04 -11.77 -11.49
N GLN A 166 -0.60 -10.96 -10.52
CA GLN A 166 -1.48 -10.26 -9.57
C GLN A 166 -2.39 -9.24 -10.27
N LEU A 167 -1.87 -8.48 -11.24
CA LEU A 167 -2.66 -7.54 -12.04
C LEU A 167 -3.65 -8.27 -12.95
N MET A 168 -3.25 -9.38 -13.56
CA MET A 168 -4.16 -10.22 -14.35
C MET A 168 -5.29 -10.78 -13.47
N HIS A 169 -4.97 -11.26 -12.27
CA HIS A 169 -5.97 -11.67 -11.29
C HIS A 169 -6.90 -10.50 -10.91
N THR A 170 -6.34 -9.31 -10.67
CA THR A 170 -7.12 -8.10 -10.35
C THR A 170 -8.10 -7.74 -11.47
N LEU A 171 -7.63 -7.71 -12.72
CA LEU A 171 -8.45 -7.44 -13.91
C LEU A 171 -9.52 -8.50 -14.15
N LYS A 172 -9.21 -9.77 -13.87
CA LYS A 172 -10.10 -10.92 -14.09
C LYS A 172 -11.21 -10.99 -13.03
N TYR A 173 -10.86 -10.88 -11.75
CA TYR A 173 -11.78 -11.19 -10.66
C TYR A 173 -12.42 -9.95 -10.02
N TYR A 174 -11.75 -8.78 -10.02
CA TYR A 174 -12.26 -7.57 -9.35
C TYR A 174 -12.77 -6.51 -10.33
N TYR A 175 -12.03 -6.22 -11.39
CA TYR A 175 -12.34 -5.10 -12.31
C TYR A 175 -12.99 -5.58 -13.61
N TRP A 176 -13.95 -6.49 -13.52
CA TRP A 176 -14.76 -6.93 -14.67
C TRP A 176 -15.81 -5.88 -15.03
N VAL A 177 -16.04 -5.69 -16.34
CA VAL A 177 -17.01 -4.73 -16.89
C VAL A 177 -18.44 -5.29 -16.82
N VAL A 178 -18.59 -6.58 -17.13
CA VAL A 178 -19.83 -7.36 -17.02
C VAL A 178 -19.53 -8.56 -16.13
N ASN A 179 -20.50 -8.98 -15.31
CA ASN A 179 -20.30 -10.09 -14.39
C ASN A 179 -19.91 -11.36 -15.19
N PRO A 180 -18.73 -11.95 -14.92
CA PRO A 180 -18.23 -13.06 -15.71
C PRO A 180 -18.81 -14.43 -15.31
N ALA A 181 -19.60 -14.51 -14.22
CA ALA A 181 -20.12 -15.77 -13.68
C ALA A 181 -20.87 -16.59 -14.74
N ASP A 182 -21.82 -15.96 -15.43
CA ASP A 182 -22.70 -16.63 -16.40
C ASP A 182 -21.98 -16.97 -17.73
N SER A 183 -20.91 -16.25 -18.06
CA SER A 183 -20.25 -16.36 -19.36
C SER A 183 -18.98 -17.22 -19.36
N SER A 184 -18.35 -17.43 -18.21
CA SER A 184 -17.01 -18.03 -18.14
C SER A 184 -16.75 -18.89 -16.89
N GLY A 185 -17.75 -19.08 -16.02
CA GLY A 185 -17.60 -19.85 -14.78
C GLY A 185 -16.63 -19.22 -13.77
N ILE A 186 -16.25 -17.96 -13.97
CA ILE A 186 -15.39 -17.21 -13.07
C ILE A 186 -16.24 -16.70 -11.91
N ASN A 187 -15.91 -17.07 -10.68
CA ASN A 187 -16.51 -16.46 -9.49
C ASN A 187 -15.93 -15.06 -9.26
N PRO A 188 -16.69 -13.97 -9.50
CA PRO A 188 -16.21 -12.61 -9.30
C PRO A 188 -15.95 -12.31 -7.82
N LYS A 189 -15.06 -11.35 -7.57
CA LYS A 189 -14.73 -10.79 -6.24
C LYS A 189 -15.12 -9.32 -6.15
N GLY A 190 -15.17 -8.80 -4.92
CA GLY A 190 -15.53 -7.41 -4.64
C GLY A 190 -17.01 -7.14 -4.92
N LEU A 191 -17.89 -8.05 -4.51
CA LEU A 191 -19.35 -7.93 -4.63
C LEU A 191 -20.01 -7.36 -3.37
N ASP A 192 -19.26 -7.29 -2.28
CA ASP A 192 -19.67 -7.02 -0.90
C ASP A 192 -19.81 -5.52 -0.58
N GLY A 193 -19.70 -4.65 -1.58
CA GLY A 193 -19.79 -3.21 -1.40
C GLY A 193 -20.00 -2.45 -2.70
N ALA A 194 -20.08 -1.12 -2.59
CA ALA A 194 -20.18 -0.24 -3.75
C ALA A 194 -19.01 -0.47 -4.71
N ARG A 195 -19.29 -0.51 -6.01
CA ARG A 195 -18.28 -0.65 -7.06
C ARG A 195 -18.33 0.54 -8.00
N PRO A 196 -17.22 0.89 -8.69
CA PRO A 196 -17.25 1.91 -9.73
C PRO A 196 -18.26 1.55 -10.83
N SER A 197 -18.79 2.58 -11.48
CA SER A 197 -19.66 2.43 -12.64
C SER A 197 -18.93 1.74 -13.80
N GLN A 198 -19.67 1.17 -14.75
CA GLN A 198 -19.09 0.50 -15.92
C GLN A 198 -18.09 1.40 -16.68
N LYS A 199 -18.42 2.69 -16.84
CA LYS A 199 -17.54 3.68 -17.47
C LYS A 199 -16.24 3.86 -16.70
N GLU A 200 -16.31 3.97 -15.38
CA GLU A 200 -15.13 4.10 -14.52
C GLU A 200 -14.29 2.82 -14.53
N ILE A 201 -14.91 1.63 -14.50
CA ILE A 201 -14.20 0.35 -14.63
C ILE A 201 -13.44 0.29 -15.95
N ILE A 202 -14.03 0.71 -17.07
CA ILE A 202 -13.33 0.74 -18.37
C ILE A 202 -12.08 1.63 -18.28
N SER A 203 -12.19 2.83 -17.71
CA SER A 203 -11.04 3.73 -17.51
C SER A 203 -9.97 3.14 -16.59
N LEU A 204 -10.37 2.55 -15.45
CA LEU A 204 -9.46 1.90 -14.50
C LEU A 204 -8.70 0.74 -15.14
N ARG A 205 -9.40 -0.09 -15.91
CA ARG A 205 -8.79 -1.19 -16.68
C ARG A 205 -7.76 -0.67 -17.67
N ALA A 206 -8.03 0.44 -18.36
CA ALA A 206 -7.06 1.03 -19.29
C ALA A 206 -5.75 1.38 -18.58
N PHE A 207 -5.80 2.04 -17.42
CA PHE A 207 -4.60 2.34 -16.63
C PHE A 207 -3.88 1.08 -16.12
N MET A 208 -4.61 0.07 -15.64
CA MET A 208 -4.02 -1.20 -15.23
C MET A 208 -3.32 -1.92 -16.40
N LEU A 209 -3.92 -1.88 -17.60
CA LEU A 209 -3.33 -2.47 -18.81
C LEU A 209 -2.10 -1.68 -19.28
N LEU A 210 -2.09 -0.34 -19.13
CA LEU A 210 -0.90 0.48 -19.36
C LEU A 210 0.23 0.11 -18.41
N PHE A 211 -0.08 -0.06 -17.12
CA PHE A 211 0.88 -0.51 -16.12
C PHE A 211 1.42 -1.91 -16.44
N LEU A 212 0.55 -2.85 -16.82
CA LEU A 212 0.93 -4.19 -17.26
C LEU A 212 1.82 -4.16 -18.51
N LYS A 213 1.49 -3.33 -19.50
CA LYS A 213 2.30 -3.12 -20.70
C LYS A 213 3.71 -2.66 -20.34
N GLN A 214 3.85 -1.72 -19.41
CA GLN A 214 5.16 -1.24 -18.97
C GLN A 214 5.98 -2.32 -18.27
N LEU A 215 5.34 -3.13 -17.41
CA LEU A 215 6.01 -4.26 -16.74
C LEU A 215 6.54 -5.29 -17.74
N ILE A 216 5.79 -5.55 -18.83
CA ILE A 216 6.16 -6.52 -19.87
C ILE A 216 7.19 -5.93 -20.84
N LEU A 217 6.95 -4.76 -21.42
CA LEU A 217 7.80 -4.26 -22.51
C LEU A 217 9.19 -3.81 -22.05
N LYS A 218 9.32 -3.30 -20.82
CA LYS A 218 10.65 -2.93 -20.27
C LYS A 218 11.55 -4.18 -20.13
N VAL A 219 10.99 -5.40 -20.16
CA VAL A 219 11.73 -6.67 -20.22
C VAL A 219 12.45 -6.83 -21.56
N MET A 220 11.80 -6.47 -22.67
CA MET A 220 12.36 -6.66 -24.01
C MET A 220 13.59 -5.77 -24.25
N TYR A 221 13.54 -4.51 -23.82
CA TYR A 221 14.68 -3.59 -23.93
C TYR A 221 15.85 -3.95 -23.00
N SER A 222 15.57 -4.55 -21.83
CA SER A 222 16.64 -5.02 -20.93
C SER A 222 17.32 -6.31 -21.44
N LEU A 223 16.59 -7.18 -22.16
CA LEU A 223 17.14 -8.41 -22.73
C LEU A 223 17.90 -8.15 -24.05
N SER A 224 17.49 -7.15 -24.82
CA SER A 224 18.20 -6.73 -26.04
C SER A 224 19.49 -5.94 -25.78
N GLY A 225 19.78 -5.57 -24.52
CA GLY A 225 21.08 -5.04 -24.09
C GLY A 225 22.07 -6.09 -23.60
N CYS A 226 21.68 -7.37 -23.55
CA CYS A 226 22.55 -8.50 -23.23
C CYS A 226 22.88 -9.30 -24.50
N GLU A 227 23.46 -8.65 -25.50
CA GLU A 227 24.15 -9.34 -26.60
C GLU A 227 25.64 -8.98 -26.57
N CYS A 228 26.46 -10.04 -26.60
CA CYS A 228 27.90 -10.09 -26.89
C CYS A 228 28.89 -9.75 -25.74
N PHE A 229 29.21 -10.77 -24.93
CA PHE A 229 30.62 -11.02 -24.59
C PHE A 229 31.25 -11.78 -25.76
N PRO A 230 32.26 -11.25 -26.48
CA PRO A 230 33.14 -12.09 -27.26
C PRO A 230 34.22 -12.70 -26.36
N VAL A 231 34.61 -13.90 -26.77
CA VAL A 231 35.57 -14.86 -26.22
C VAL A 231 36.92 -14.23 -25.84
#